data_AF-X6MI78-F1
#
_entry.id   AF-X6MI78-F1
#
_cell.length_a   1.000
_cell.length_b   1.000
_cell.length_c   1.000
_cell.angle_alpha   90.00
_cell.angle_beta   90.00
_cell.angle_gamma   90.00
#
_symmetry.space_group_name_H-M   'P 1'
#
loop_
_entity.id
_entity.type
_entity.pdbx_description
1 polymer ?
#
loop_
_entity_poly.entity_id
_entity_poly.type
_entity_poly.pdbx_seq_one_letter_code
_entity_poly.pdbx_strand_id
1 'polypeptide(L)'
;MRPFLLYYMKQTGLLIFLIAQKKKQSLEKIKGSDKWSVKKLFIFLKQKEMDSWKILWLFSHLLYWFGESLNNGLGLTPPMGWSTWNYFARDWNASVFYQAVNVFVKMGLKEVGYEYINVDGGWWYHINNSIVRNASGFMTFDPVKYNISGYGTSIVDVINYVHSNGLKYGHYTDAGVSACDKDTPMSEYYETQVSAHNNFYFIIIIIDIALFVEWGMDMIKVDACYVQENETVIMQRWQKMLNATGRPVLLSDCRNGCMHDNSTNQFDL
;
A
#
# COMPACT_ATOMS: atom_id res chain seq x y z
N MET A 1 -15.77 -38.77 -14.29
CA MET A 1 -15.51 -37.45 -14.94
C MET A 1 -14.07 -36.91 -14.78
N ARG A 2 -13.30 -37.24 -13.72
CA ARG A 2 -11.89 -36.79 -13.57
C ARG A 2 -10.83 -37.36 -14.55
N PRO A 3 -10.96 -38.58 -15.15
CA PRO A 3 -9.91 -39.09 -16.05
C PRO A 3 -9.86 -38.38 -17.41
N PHE A 4 -11.00 -37.88 -17.89
CA PHE A 4 -11.12 -37.22 -19.19
C PHE A 4 -10.48 -35.82 -19.22
N LEU A 5 -10.56 -35.07 -18.10
CA LEU A 5 -9.96 -33.74 -17.98
C LEU A 5 -8.43 -33.79 -17.99
N LEU A 6 -7.84 -34.75 -17.26
CA LEU A 6 -6.38 -34.94 -17.21
C LEU A 6 -5.79 -35.42 -18.54
N TYR A 7 -6.53 -36.24 -19.29
CA TYR A 7 -6.13 -36.68 -20.63
C TYR A 7 -6.13 -35.51 -21.63
N TYR A 8 -7.17 -34.66 -21.58
CA TYR A 8 -7.24 -33.45 -22.42
C TYR A 8 -6.18 -32.43 -22.03
N MET A 9 -5.91 -32.20 -20.74
CA MET A 9 -4.88 -31.27 -20.26
C MET A 9 -3.46 -31.73 -20.64
N LYS A 10 -3.18 -33.04 -20.66
CA LYS A 10 -1.91 -33.56 -21.18
C LYS A 10 -1.79 -33.40 -22.69
N GLN A 11 -2.85 -33.69 -23.44
CA GLN A 11 -2.87 -33.54 -24.91
C GLN A 11 -2.74 -32.07 -25.34
N THR A 12 -3.46 -31.15 -24.70
CA THR A 12 -3.41 -29.71 -25.03
C THR A 12 -2.12 -29.05 -24.55
N GLY A 13 -1.59 -29.44 -23.37
CA GLY A 13 -0.27 -29.01 -22.90
C GLY A 13 0.85 -29.45 -23.83
N LEU A 14 0.82 -30.69 -24.34
CA LEU A 14 1.78 -31.18 -25.32
C LEU A 14 1.65 -30.46 -26.66
N LEU A 15 0.41 -30.17 -27.11
CA LEU A 15 0.16 -29.44 -28.36
C LEU A 15 0.66 -27.99 -28.28
N ILE A 16 0.43 -27.32 -27.15
CA ILE A 16 0.91 -25.95 -26.90
C ILE A 16 2.45 -25.93 -26.81
N PHE A 17 3.06 -26.93 -26.16
CA PHE A 17 4.51 -27.04 -26.08
C PHE A 17 5.16 -27.35 -27.43
N LEU A 18 4.54 -28.21 -28.26
CA LEU A 18 4.98 -28.54 -29.61
C LEU A 18 4.79 -27.36 -30.58
N ILE A 19 3.72 -26.58 -30.44
CA ILE A 19 3.51 -25.33 -31.18
C ILE A 19 4.56 -24.30 -30.75
N ALA A 20 4.87 -24.19 -29.46
CA ALA A 20 5.90 -23.31 -28.93
C ALA A 20 7.31 -23.72 -29.40
N GLN A 21 7.63 -25.02 -29.44
CA GLN A 21 8.92 -25.52 -29.96
C GLN A 21 9.05 -25.35 -31.47
N LYS A 22 8.00 -25.65 -32.26
CA LYS A 22 7.98 -25.34 -33.70
C LYS A 22 8.09 -23.83 -33.97
N LYS A 23 7.55 -22.98 -33.10
CA LYS A 23 7.73 -21.52 -33.16
C LYS A 23 9.13 -21.07 -32.74
N LYS A 24 9.79 -21.71 -31.78
CA LYS A 24 11.17 -21.37 -31.40
C LYS A 24 12.15 -21.54 -32.57
N GLN A 25 11.97 -22.58 -33.39
CA GLN A 25 12.76 -22.78 -34.62
C GLN A 25 12.39 -21.82 -35.76
N SER A 26 11.19 -21.25 -35.80
CA SER A 26 10.80 -20.25 -36.82
C SER A 26 11.02 -18.80 -36.39
N LEU A 27 11.11 -18.52 -35.08
CA LEU A 27 11.34 -17.18 -34.51
C LEU A 27 12.79 -16.70 -34.66
N GLU A 28 13.77 -17.59 -34.78
CA GLU A 28 15.15 -17.18 -35.12
C GLU A 28 15.30 -16.60 -36.54
N LYS A 29 14.27 -16.74 -37.40
CA LYS A 29 14.25 -16.18 -38.76
C LYS A 29 13.51 -14.85 -38.90
N ILE A 30 12.91 -14.30 -37.84
CA ILE A 30 12.20 -13.03 -37.91
C ILE A 30 13.00 -11.94 -37.18
N LYS A 31 14.08 -11.47 -37.82
CA LYS A 31 14.63 -10.14 -37.53
C LYS A 31 13.82 -9.11 -38.33
N GLY A 32 12.81 -8.52 -37.69
CA GLY A 32 11.98 -7.47 -38.29
C GLY A 32 10.95 -6.96 -37.29
N SER A 33 10.94 -5.65 -37.07
CA SER A 33 10.30 -4.91 -35.98
C SER A 33 8.75 -4.82 -36.04
N ASP A 34 8.05 -5.94 -36.16
CA ASP A 34 6.57 -5.93 -36.10
C ASP A 34 6.07 -6.25 -34.68
N LYS A 35 5.90 -5.21 -33.86
CA LYS A 35 5.12 -5.31 -32.61
C LYS A 35 3.68 -5.71 -32.96
N TRP A 36 3.23 -6.85 -32.44
CA TRP A 36 1.83 -7.27 -32.52
C TRP A 36 0.96 -6.31 -31.70
N SER A 37 0.00 -5.64 -32.34
CA SER A 37 -1.02 -4.86 -31.63
C SER A 37 -2.17 -5.76 -31.19
N VAL A 38 -2.84 -5.40 -30.08
CA VAL A 38 -4.05 -6.08 -29.58
C VAL A 38 -5.10 -6.25 -30.69
N LYS A 39 -5.18 -5.28 -31.60
CA LYS A 39 -6.06 -5.30 -32.78
C LYS A 39 -5.70 -6.40 -33.78
N LYS A 40 -4.40 -6.63 -34.06
CA LYS A 40 -3.95 -7.74 -34.93
C LYS A 40 -4.22 -9.10 -34.28
N LEU A 41 -4.07 -9.21 -32.96
CA LEU A 41 -4.40 -10.43 -32.21
C LEU A 41 -5.91 -10.74 -32.27
N PHE A 42 -6.77 -9.75 -32.07
CA PHE A 42 -8.22 -9.93 -32.19
C PHE A 42 -8.67 -10.36 -33.58
N ILE A 43 -8.11 -9.76 -34.64
CA ILE A 43 -8.42 -10.14 -36.03
C ILE A 43 -7.99 -11.59 -36.30
N PHE A 44 -6.79 -11.97 -35.85
CA PHE A 44 -6.27 -13.33 -35.99
C PHE A 44 -7.13 -14.36 -35.25
N LEU A 45 -7.54 -14.08 -34.01
CA LEU A 45 -8.38 -14.98 -33.21
C LEU A 45 -9.78 -15.14 -33.83
N LYS A 46 -10.34 -14.07 -34.41
CA LYS A 46 -11.63 -14.11 -35.11
C LYS A 46 -11.54 -14.87 -36.45
N GLN A 47 -10.41 -14.78 -37.16
CA GLN A 47 -10.12 -15.57 -38.37
C GLN A 47 -9.98 -17.08 -38.12
N LYS A 48 -9.74 -17.49 -36.87
CA LYS A 48 -9.64 -18.91 -36.47
C LYS A 48 -10.95 -19.48 -35.93
N GLU A 49 -12.08 -18.80 -36.17
CA GLU A 49 -13.42 -19.23 -35.74
C GLU A 49 -13.51 -19.57 -34.24
N MET A 50 -12.71 -18.89 -33.40
CA MET A 50 -12.84 -19.06 -31.97
C MET A 50 -14.10 -18.36 -31.46
N ASP A 51 -15.00 -19.15 -30.88
CA ASP A 51 -16.21 -18.65 -30.21
C ASP A 51 -15.88 -17.55 -29.20
N SER A 52 -16.73 -16.54 -29.13
CA SER A 52 -16.54 -15.36 -28.27
C SER A 52 -16.30 -15.70 -26.79
N TRP A 53 -16.85 -16.82 -26.31
CA TRP A 53 -16.62 -17.30 -24.94
C TRP A 53 -15.20 -17.85 -24.73
N LYS A 54 -14.57 -18.47 -25.74
CA LYS A 54 -13.17 -18.92 -25.69
C LYS A 54 -12.21 -17.74 -25.73
N ILE A 55 -12.57 -16.68 -26.45
CA ILE A 55 -11.82 -15.41 -26.45
C ILE A 55 -11.90 -14.77 -25.07
N LEU A 56 -13.09 -14.62 -24.48
CA LEU A 56 -13.27 -14.11 -23.11
C LEU A 56 -12.50 -14.94 -22.07
N TRP A 57 -12.54 -16.27 -22.19
CA TRP A 57 -11.80 -17.18 -21.31
C TRP A 57 -10.28 -17.04 -21.45
N LEU A 58 -9.76 -16.85 -22.68
CA LEU A 58 -8.34 -16.56 -22.89
C LEU A 58 -7.92 -15.19 -22.36
N PHE A 59 -8.75 -14.16 -22.52
CA PHE A 59 -8.48 -12.84 -21.94
C PHE A 59 -8.51 -12.86 -20.41
N SER A 60 -9.43 -13.61 -19.79
CA SER A 60 -9.46 -13.74 -18.32
C SER A 60 -8.23 -14.47 -17.79
N HIS A 61 -7.72 -15.48 -18.49
CA HIS A 61 -6.50 -16.19 -18.11
C HIS A 61 -5.23 -15.37 -18.37
N LEU A 62 -5.21 -14.55 -19.43
CA LEU A 62 -4.12 -13.62 -19.69
C LEU A 62 -4.06 -12.52 -18.62
N LEU A 63 -5.20 -11.96 -18.19
CA LEU A 63 -5.26 -11.00 -17.09
C LEU A 63 -4.78 -11.61 -15.75
N TYR A 64 -5.04 -12.90 -15.53
CA TYR A 64 -4.54 -13.63 -14.36
C TYR A 64 -3.02 -13.88 -14.39
N TRP A 65 -2.39 -13.85 -15.56
CA TRP A 65 -0.98 -14.18 -15.75
C TRP A 65 -0.04 -12.97 -15.87
N PHE A 66 -0.58 -11.77 -16.10
CA PHE A 66 0.19 -10.53 -16.25
C PHE A 66 0.01 -9.52 -15.11
N GLY A 67 -0.64 -9.89 -14.02
CA GLY A 67 -0.64 -9.10 -12.79
C GLY A 67 0.68 -9.26 -12.04
N GLU A 68 1.68 -8.43 -12.33
CA GLU A 68 2.84 -8.30 -11.44
C GLU A 68 2.41 -7.53 -10.18
N SER A 69 2.12 -8.27 -9.11
CA SER A 69 1.92 -7.71 -7.78
C SER A 69 2.94 -8.31 -6.82
N LEU A 70 3.33 -7.54 -5.80
CA LEU A 70 4.20 -8.06 -4.75
C LEU A 70 3.43 -9.14 -3.98
N ASN A 71 3.83 -10.41 -4.13
CA ASN A 71 3.25 -11.51 -3.37
C ASN A 71 3.85 -11.57 -1.96
N ASN A 72 3.40 -10.68 -1.09
CA ASN A 72 3.80 -10.61 0.33
C ASN A 72 2.71 -11.17 1.28
N GLY A 73 1.67 -11.81 0.74
CA GLY A 73 0.56 -12.38 1.52
C GLY A 73 -0.45 -11.35 2.07
N LEU A 74 -0.29 -10.05 1.76
CA LEU A 74 -1.19 -8.98 2.17
C LEU A 74 -2.04 -8.49 0.99
N GLY A 75 -3.16 -7.82 1.27
CA GLY A 75 -4.00 -7.19 0.24
C GLY A 75 -4.63 -8.16 -0.77
N LEU A 76 -4.78 -9.45 -0.42
CA LEU A 76 -5.43 -10.46 -1.27
C LEU A 76 -6.90 -10.12 -1.55
N THR A 77 -7.53 -9.38 -0.65
CA THR A 77 -8.79 -8.67 -0.85
C THR A 77 -8.59 -7.21 -0.45
N PRO A 78 -9.41 -6.26 -0.96
CA PRO A 78 -9.35 -4.87 -0.53
C PRO A 78 -9.44 -4.78 1.00
N PRO A 79 -8.55 -4.02 1.66
CA PRO A 79 -8.63 -3.84 3.11
C PRO A 79 -9.90 -3.07 3.46
N MET A 80 -10.61 -3.50 4.50
CA MET A 80 -11.82 -2.83 4.98
C MET A 80 -11.62 -2.37 6.43
N GLY A 81 -12.09 -1.17 6.73
CA GLY A 81 -11.84 -0.54 8.01
C GLY A 81 -12.41 0.87 8.11
N TRP A 82 -11.85 1.65 9.02
CA TRP A 82 -12.25 3.02 9.31
C TRP A 82 -11.02 3.90 9.58
N SER A 83 -11.09 5.18 9.24
CA SER A 83 -10.03 6.17 9.49
C SER A 83 -10.60 7.42 10.18
N THR A 84 -9.79 8.06 11.02
CA THR A 84 -10.18 9.27 11.77
C THR A 84 -10.49 10.47 10.87
N TRP A 85 -9.86 10.59 9.70
CA TRP A 85 -9.77 11.86 8.94
C TRP A 85 -11.11 12.48 8.54
N ASN A 86 -11.99 11.74 7.88
CA ASN A 86 -13.16 12.32 7.21
C ASN A 86 -14.15 13.02 8.15
N TYR A 87 -14.19 12.62 9.42
CA TYR A 87 -15.07 13.24 10.42
C TYR A 87 -14.31 14.13 11.39
N PHE A 88 -13.17 13.64 11.90
CA PHE A 88 -12.45 14.34 12.97
C PHE A 88 -11.37 15.29 12.46
N ALA A 89 -10.88 15.12 11.22
CA ALA A 89 -9.63 15.71 10.77
C ALA A 89 -8.54 15.49 11.84
N ARG A 90 -8.05 16.56 12.48
CA ARG A 90 -7.11 16.49 13.61
C ARG A 90 -7.77 16.58 14.98
N ASP A 91 -9.05 16.89 15.07
CA ASP A 91 -9.78 17.07 16.32
C ASP A 91 -10.28 15.73 16.88
N TRP A 92 -9.33 14.88 17.26
CA TRP A 92 -9.57 13.61 17.92
C TRP A 92 -8.59 13.42 19.09
N ASN A 93 -8.96 12.51 20.00
CA ASN A 93 -8.08 11.93 21.00
C ASN A 93 -8.29 10.40 21.03
N ALA A 94 -7.48 9.67 21.80
CA ALA A 94 -7.51 8.21 21.85
C ALA A 94 -8.86 7.62 22.28
N SER A 95 -9.75 8.40 22.92
CA SER A 95 -11.11 7.93 23.23
C SER A 95 -11.92 7.57 21.98
N VAL A 96 -11.63 8.21 20.85
CA VAL A 96 -12.26 7.90 19.56
C VAL A 96 -11.92 6.47 19.11
N PHE A 97 -10.70 6.00 19.35
CA PHE A 97 -10.27 4.64 19.00
C PHE A 97 -10.99 3.61 19.88
N TYR A 98 -11.04 3.84 21.18
CA TYR A 98 -11.75 2.94 22.10
C TYR A 98 -13.24 2.83 21.75
N GLN A 99 -13.87 3.95 21.38
CA GLN A 99 -15.25 3.96 20.90
C GLN A 99 -15.42 3.25 19.56
N ALA A 100 -14.54 3.49 18.59
CA ALA A 100 -14.57 2.84 17.29
C ALA A 100 -14.45 1.32 17.41
N VAL A 101 -13.51 0.82 18.22
CA VAL A 101 -13.36 -0.61 18.51
C VAL A 101 -14.64 -1.18 19.13
N ASN A 102 -15.23 -0.49 20.11
CA ASN A 102 -16.49 -0.94 20.73
C ASN A 102 -17.64 -1.01 19.72
N VAL A 103 -17.72 -0.05 18.79
CA VAL A 103 -18.71 -0.06 17.70
C VAL A 103 -18.46 -1.24 16.76
N PHE A 104 -17.21 -1.48 16.35
CA PHE A 104 -16.83 -2.59 15.48
C PHE A 104 -17.25 -3.94 16.06
N VAL A 105 -16.96 -4.17 17.34
CA VAL A 105 -17.33 -5.40 18.04
C VAL A 105 -18.85 -5.50 18.23
N LYS A 106 -19.50 -4.44 18.72
CA LYS A 106 -20.94 -4.45 19.01
C LYS A 106 -21.80 -4.64 17.77
N MET A 107 -21.40 -4.03 16.65
CA MET A 107 -22.15 -4.10 15.39
C MET A 107 -21.76 -5.31 14.53
N GLY A 108 -20.77 -6.09 14.95
CA GLY A 108 -20.30 -7.24 14.18
C GLY A 108 -19.59 -6.86 12.87
N LEU A 109 -18.94 -5.69 12.82
CA LEU A 109 -18.31 -5.18 11.59
C LEU A 109 -17.07 -6.00 11.22
N LYS A 110 -16.37 -6.52 12.22
CA LYS A 110 -15.22 -7.40 12.04
C LYS A 110 -15.60 -8.70 11.34
N GLU A 111 -16.75 -9.26 11.69
CA GLU A 111 -17.28 -10.52 11.16
C GLU A 111 -17.65 -10.40 9.68
N VAL A 112 -17.95 -9.19 9.21
CA VAL A 112 -18.14 -8.87 7.79
C VAL A 112 -16.90 -8.25 7.13
N GLY A 113 -15.75 -8.31 7.82
CA GLY A 113 -14.41 -8.08 7.28
C GLY A 113 -13.82 -6.69 7.54
N TYR A 114 -14.50 -5.78 8.24
CA TYR A 114 -13.91 -4.49 8.64
C TYR A 114 -12.96 -4.73 9.82
N GLU A 115 -11.66 -4.80 9.54
CA GLU A 115 -10.65 -5.18 10.52
C GLU A 115 -9.67 -4.06 10.85
N TYR A 116 -9.55 -3.00 10.04
CA TYR A 116 -8.58 -1.92 10.27
C TYR A 116 -9.21 -0.70 10.97
N ILE A 117 -8.57 -0.24 12.04
CA ILE A 117 -8.83 1.04 12.71
C ILE A 117 -7.60 1.93 12.50
N ASN A 118 -7.77 2.99 11.71
CA ASN A 118 -6.64 3.78 11.21
C ASN A 118 -6.60 5.16 11.85
N VAL A 119 -5.41 5.56 12.31
CA VAL A 119 -5.12 6.97 12.58
C VAL A 119 -4.72 7.68 11.29
N ASP A 120 -5.14 8.92 11.13
CA ASP A 120 -4.69 9.83 10.06
C ASP A 120 -3.92 11.03 10.68
N GLY A 121 -3.74 12.11 9.93
CA GLY A 121 -2.93 13.27 10.35
C GLY A 121 -3.24 13.82 11.75
N GLY A 122 -2.20 14.38 12.40
CA GLY A 122 -2.30 15.08 13.68
C GLY A 122 -2.05 14.22 14.93
N TRP A 123 -1.48 13.02 14.80
CA TRP A 123 -1.16 12.16 15.94
C TRP A 123 0.13 12.57 16.68
N TRP A 124 1.01 13.30 16.01
CA TRP A 124 2.33 13.69 16.50
C TRP A 124 2.27 14.89 17.45
N TYR A 125 3.27 14.99 18.33
CA TYR A 125 3.46 16.21 19.11
C TYR A 125 4.15 17.26 18.23
N HIS A 126 3.63 18.48 18.27
CA HIS A 126 4.18 19.61 17.55
C HIS A 126 4.11 20.91 18.35
N ILE A 127 4.94 21.88 17.96
CA ILE A 127 4.92 23.24 18.50
C ILE A 127 5.01 24.19 17.31
N ASN A 128 4.00 25.04 17.11
CA ASN A 128 3.96 26.01 16.00
C ASN A 128 4.25 25.36 14.63
N ASN A 129 3.54 24.28 14.29
CA ASN A 129 3.73 23.47 13.08
C ASN A 129 5.09 22.75 12.97
N SER A 130 5.90 22.77 14.03
CA SER A 130 7.15 22.01 14.09
C SER A 130 6.94 20.69 14.83
N ILE A 131 7.03 19.57 14.11
CA ILE A 131 6.96 18.22 14.65
C ILE A 131 8.17 17.99 15.55
N VAL A 132 7.90 17.52 16.77
CA VAL A 132 8.95 17.27 17.76
C VAL A 132 9.46 15.85 17.60
N ARG A 133 10.76 15.74 17.32
CA ARG A 133 11.53 14.50 17.39
C ARG A 133 12.39 14.49 18.66
N ASN A 134 12.59 13.33 19.27
CA ASN A 134 13.44 13.20 20.45
C ASN A 134 14.93 13.27 20.10
N ALA A 135 15.81 13.21 21.11
CA ALA A 135 17.26 13.30 20.90
C ALA A 135 17.87 12.20 19.99
N SER A 136 17.15 11.09 19.81
CA SER A 136 17.53 9.99 18.92
C SER A 136 16.88 10.09 17.52
N GLY A 137 16.14 11.18 17.24
CA GLY A 137 15.51 11.44 15.94
C GLY A 137 14.12 10.83 15.75
N PHE A 138 13.59 10.09 16.73
CA PHE A 138 12.26 9.49 16.65
C PHE A 138 11.17 10.54 16.79
N MET A 139 10.12 10.46 15.98
CA MET A 139 8.91 11.26 16.16
C MET A 139 8.28 11.00 17.55
N THR A 140 7.66 12.03 18.10
CA THR A 140 6.92 11.91 19.36
C THR A 140 5.42 12.03 19.08
N PHE A 141 4.60 11.29 19.81
CA PHE A 141 3.13 11.39 19.74
C PHE A 141 2.63 12.52 20.66
N ASP A 142 1.47 13.11 20.35
CA ASP A 142 0.85 14.12 21.19
C ASP A 142 0.40 13.50 22.54
N PRO A 143 1.04 13.87 23.67
CA PRO A 143 0.73 13.25 24.95
C PRO A 143 -0.67 13.60 25.46
N VAL A 144 -1.28 14.70 25.00
CA VAL A 144 -2.64 15.10 25.38
C VAL A 144 -3.66 14.24 24.64
N LYS A 145 -3.45 13.97 23.35
CA LYS A 145 -4.35 13.11 22.56
C LYS A 145 -4.40 11.68 23.09
N TYR A 146 -3.27 11.16 23.55
CA TYR A 146 -3.16 9.75 23.97
C TYR A 146 -3.34 9.51 25.47
N ASN A 147 -3.48 10.55 26.30
CA ASN A 147 -3.74 10.42 27.72
C ASN A 147 -5.24 10.36 28.03
N ILE A 148 -5.77 9.15 28.18
CA ILE A 148 -7.18 8.90 28.47
C ILE A 148 -7.31 8.16 29.80
N SER A 149 -7.94 8.83 30.77
CA SER A 149 -8.22 8.25 32.09
C SER A 149 -8.96 6.93 31.98
N GLY A 150 -8.43 5.90 32.66
CA GLY A 150 -9.00 4.55 32.68
C GLY A 150 -8.64 3.69 31.47
N TYR A 151 -7.87 4.19 30.51
CA TYR A 151 -7.40 3.41 29.36
C TYR A 151 -5.88 3.36 29.27
N GLY A 152 -5.21 4.50 29.07
CA GLY A 152 -3.78 4.53 28.79
C GLY A 152 -3.25 5.93 28.55
N THR A 153 -1.94 6.01 28.35
CA THR A 153 -1.21 7.28 28.20
C THR A 153 -0.35 7.35 26.94
N SER A 154 -0.43 6.34 26.07
CA SER A 154 0.43 6.20 24.90
C SER A 154 -0.30 5.68 23.68
N ILE A 155 0.30 5.89 22.51
CA ILE A 155 -0.14 5.26 21.27
C ILE A 155 -0.10 3.73 21.33
N VAL A 156 0.87 3.17 22.06
CA VAL A 156 1.01 1.72 22.25
C VAL A 156 -0.17 1.14 23.02
N ASP A 157 -0.73 1.87 24.01
CA ASP A 157 -1.94 1.43 24.73
C ASP A 157 -3.16 1.34 23.80
N VAL A 158 -3.28 2.28 22.85
CA VAL A 158 -4.34 2.25 21.82
C VAL A 158 -4.16 1.05 20.90
N ILE A 159 -2.94 0.83 20.41
CA ILE A 159 -2.63 -0.29 19.51
C ILE A 159 -2.90 -1.62 20.20
N ASN A 160 -2.44 -1.79 21.44
CA ASN A 160 -2.69 -2.99 22.23
C ASN A 160 -4.19 -3.25 22.43
N TYR A 161 -4.99 -2.20 22.66
CA TYR A 161 -6.45 -2.35 22.78
C TYR A 161 -7.11 -2.74 21.46
N VAL A 162 -6.68 -2.17 20.33
CA VAL A 162 -7.15 -2.57 18.99
C VAL A 162 -6.82 -4.05 18.75
N HIS A 163 -5.59 -4.46 19.01
CA HIS A 163 -5.13 -5.85 18.87
C HIS A 163 -5.83 -6.83 19.82
N SER A 164 -6.10 -6.44 21.08
CA SER A 164 -6.77 -7.33 22.04
C SER A 164 -8.22 -7.64 21.64
N ASN A 165 -8.82 -6.82 20.78
CA ASN A 165 -10.13 -7.06 20.18
C ASN A 165 -10.03 -7.78 18.80
N GLY A 166 -8.80 -8.20 18.44
CA GLY A 166 -8.45 -8.85 17.19
C GLY A 166 -8.73 -7.99 15.95
N LEU A 167 -8.70 -6.68 16.11
CA LEU A 167 -8.66 -5.72 15.01
C LEU A 167 -7.19 -5.37 14.71
N LYS A 168 -6.96 -4.67 13.61
CA LYS A 168 -5.67 -4.22 13.12
C LYS A 168 -5.56 -2.71 13.21
N TYR A 169 -4.38 -2.21 13.54
CA TYR A 169 -4.12 -0.79 13.63
C TYR A 169 -3.42 -0.27 12.37
N GLY A 170 -4.00 0.76 11.74
CA GLY A 170 -3.35 1.48 10.67
C GLY A 170 -2.73 2.79 11.15
N HIS A 171 -1.50 3.05 10.71
CA HIS A 171 -0.76 4.26 11.00
C HIS A 171 -0.71 5.22 9.81
N TYR A 172 -0.27 6.45 10.06
CA TYR A 172 -0.16 7.51 9.07
C TYR A 172 1.21 8.16 9.11
N THR A 173 1.79 8.40 7.94
CA THR A 173 2.93 9.30 7.75
C THR A 173 2.86 9.97 6.38
N ASP A 174 3.73 10.94 6.15
CA ASP A 174 3.95 11.55 4.85
C ASP A 174 5.37 11.25 4.36
N ALA A 175 5.50 10.83 3.11
CA ALA A 175 6.77 10.59 2.47
C ALA A 175 7.53 11.88 2.13
N GLY A 176 6.91 13.05 2.21
CA GLY A 176 7.51 14.35 1.91
C GLY A 176 8.09 15.08 3.13
N VAL A 177 8.53 16.32 2.90
CA VAL A 177 9.19 17.15 3.94
C VAL A 177 8.22 17.69 4.99
N SER A 178 6.94 17.70 4.66
CA SER A 178 5.86 18.18 5.53
C SER A 178 4.63 17.31 5.32
N ALA A 179 3.81 17.19 6.35
CA ALA A 179 2.48 16.63 6.21
C ALA A 179 1.61 17.50 5.29
N CYS A 180 0.54 16.94 4.74
CA CYS A 180 -0.41 17.68 3.91
C CYS A 180 -1.02 18.92 4.61
N ASP A 181 -1.10 18.92 5.95
CA ASP A 181 -1.54 20.04 6.79
C ASP A 181 -0.41 20.99 7.23
N LYS A 182 0.77 20.85 6.62
CA LYS A 182 1.97 21.70 6.71
C LYS A 182 2.83 21.54 7.96
N ASP A 183 2.54 20.59 8.83
CA ASP A 183 3.44 20.27 9.94
C ASP A 183 4.74 19.63 9.42
N THR A 184 5.88 20.02 9.96
CA THR A 184 7.22 19.64 9.46
C THR A 184 8.22 19.48 10.62
N PRO A 185 9.24 18.61 10.55
CA PRO A 185 9.59 17.71 9.46
C PRO A 185 8.83 16.38 9.46
N MET A 186 8.45 15.91 8.28
CA MET A 186 7.95 14.55 8.06
C MET A 186 9.10 13.59 7.68
N SER A 187 8.84 12.55 6.91
CA SER A 187 9.80 11.47 6.67
C SER A 187 10.76 11.75 5.50
N GLU A 188 10.56 12.83 4.74
CA GLU A 188 11.59 13.36 3.83
C GLU A 188 12.39 14.49 4.46
N TYR A 189 13.71 14.46 4.23
CA TYR A 189 14.67 15.54 4.47
C TYR A 189 14.52 16.31 5.79
N TYR A 190 15.29 15.89 6.81
CA TYR A 190 15.60 16.74 7.97
C TYR A 190 17.10 17.04 8.05
N GLU A 191 17.51 18.19 7.51
CA GLU A 191 18.34 19.16 8.22
C GLU A 191 18.46 20.47 7.45
N THR A 192 17.98 21.56 8.05
CA THR A 192 18.25 22.93 7.60
C THR A 192 19.73 23.34 7.71
N GLN A 193 20.70 22.46 8.01
CA GLN A 193 22.11 22.86 8.22
C GLN A 193 23.23 21.82 7.93
N VAL A 194 23.01 20.74 7.16
CA VAL A 194 24.16 19.92 6.70
C VAL A 194 24.15 19.76 5.19
N SER A 195 24.87 20.67 4.54
CA SER A 195 25.44 20.46 3.21
C SER A 195 26.21 19.15 3.20
N ALA A 196 25.87 18.28 2.25
CA ALA A 196 26.52 17.01 1.93
C ALA A 196 26.26 15.86 2.92
N HIS A 197 25.51 14.84 2.49
CA HIS A 197 26.07 13.55 2.07
C HIS A 197 24.92 12.72 1.46
N ASN A 198 25.09 12.25 0.22
CA ASN A 198 24.08 11.60 -0.64
C ASN A 198 23.48 10.27 -0.11
N ASN A 199 23.68 9.92 1.16
CA ASN A 199 23.20 8.69 1.80
C ASN A 199 22.42 8.91 3.12
N PHE A 200 22.31 10.14 3.64
CA PHE A 200 21.68 10.36 4.96
C PHE A 200 20.14 10.32 4.92
N TYR A 201 19.51 10.61 3.77
CA TYR A 201 18.04 10.70 3.66
C TYR A 201 17.30 9.39 3.93
N PHE A 202 17.98 8.24 3.76
CA PHE A 202 17.40 6.94 4.07
C PHE A 202 17.21 6.71 5.57
N ILE A 203 17.96 7.42 6.43
CA ILE A 203 17.96 7.12 7.87
C ILE A 203 16.64 7.50 8.54
N ILE A 204 15.99 8.59 8.12
CA ILE A 204 14.73 9.05 8.72
C ILE A 204 13.60 8.08 8.41
N ILE A 205 13.46 7.64 7.16
CA ILE A 205 12.46 6.63 6.78
C ILE A 205 12.70 5.32 7.57
N ILE A 206 13.96 4.90 7.75
CA ILE A 206 14.29 3.72 8.56
C ILE A 206 13.88 3.92 10.02
N ILE A 207 14.21 5.07 10.61
CA ILE A 207 13.88 5.40 12.00
C ILE A 207 12.35 5.43 12.21
N ASP A 208 11.62 6.07 11.30
CA ASP A 208 10.17 6.19 11.36
C ASP A 208 9.51 4.80 11.20
N ILE A 209 9.94 4.00 10.20
CA ILE A 209 9.47 2.63 10.04
C ILE A 209 9.76 1.79 11.28
N ALA A 210 10.99 1.86 11.82
CA ALA A 210 11.38 1.10 13.01
C ALA A 210 10.49 1.46 14.21
N LEU A 211 10.24 2.75 14.43
CA LEU A 211 9.35 3.25 15.47
C LEU A 211 7.92 2.72 15.32
N PHE A 212 7.35 2.84 14.12
CA PHE A 212 5.96 2.44 13.89
C PHE A 212 5.78 0.93 13.95
N VAL A 213 6.78 0.16 13.50
CA VAL A 213 6.82 -1.31 13.67
C VAL A 213 6.95 -1.68 15.14
N GLU A 214 7.80 -0.99 15.90
CA GLU A 214 7.97 -1.21 17.34
C GLU A 214 6.67 -0.93 18.11
N TRP A 215 5.93 0.12 17.73
CA TRP A 215 4.60 0.40 18.27
C TRP A 215 3.56 -0.66 17.90
N GLY A 216 3.77 -1.40 16.80
CA GLY A 216 2.92 -2.51 16.40
C GLY A 216 1.92 -2.21 15.28
N MET A 217 2.23 -1.30 14.35
CA MET A 217 1.34 -1.04 13.19
C MET A 217 1.12 -2.29 12.32
N ASP A 218 -0.08 -2.43 11.73
CA ASP A 218 -0.43 -3.50 10.79
C ASP A 218 -0.65 -2.98 9.36
N MET A 219 -0.92 -1.69 9.24
CA MET A 219 -1.02 -0.96 7.99
C MET A 219 -0.35 0.41 8.17
N ILE A 220 0.16 0.98 7.09
CA ILE A 220 0.59 2.38 7.06
C ILE A 220 0.05 3.06 5.80
N LYS A 221 -0.66 4.17 5.99
CA LYS A 221 -0.93 5.15 4.95
C LYS A 221 0.29 6.05 4.83
N VAL A 222 0.85 6.13 3.63
CA VAL A 222 1.97 7.02 3.31
C VAL A 222 1.46 8.02 2.27
N ASP A 223 1.27 9.27 2.71
CA ASP A 223 1.00 10.40 1.81
C ASP A 223 2.25 10.82 1.04
N ALA A 224 2.07 11.68 0.04
CA ALA A 224 3.14 12.24 -0.78
C ALA A 224 3.08 13.77 -0.86
N CYS A 225 2.61 14.46 0.19
CA CYS A 225 2.55 15.91 0.16
C CYS A 225 3.95 16.51 0.30
N TYR A 226 4.24 17.54 -0.49
CA TYR A 226 5.52 18.26 -0.45
C TYR A 226 6.75 17.38 -0.72
N VAL A 227 6.58 16.24 -1.37
CA VAL A 227 7.69 15.36 -1.76
C VAL A 227 8.65 16.09 -2.70
N GLN A 228 9.95 15.99 -2.45
CA GLN A 228 11.03 16.59 -3.24
C GLN A 228 11.66 15.60 -4.22
N GLU A 229 11.75 14.32 -3.84
CA GLU A 229 12.18 13.25 -4.73
C GLU A 229 11.08 12.86 -5.73
N ASN A 230 11.40 12.02 -6.70
CA ASN A 230 10.38 11.32 -7.46
C ASN A 230 9.51 10.45 -6.53
N GLU A 231 8.20 10.70 -6.52
CA GLU A 231 7.22 10.00 -5.69
C GLU A 231 7.26 8.47 -5.85
N THR A 232 7.49 7.98 -7.07
CA THR A 232 7.60 6.52 -7.31
C THR A 232 8.84 5.94 -6.64
N VAL A 233 9.96 6.65 -6.68
CA VAL A 233 11.20 6.18 -6.08
C VAL A 233 11.09 6.14 -4.55
N ILE A 234 10.53 7.18 -3.93
CA ILE A 234 10.37 7.21 -2.47
C ILE A 234 9.34 6.19 -1.99
N MET A 235 8.22 5.97 -2.70
CA MET A 235 7.26 4.93 -2.32
C MET A 235 7.82 3.51 -2.49
N GLN A 236 8.60 3.24 -3.54
CA GLN A 236 9.32 1.97 -3.68
C GLN A 236 10.31 1.75 -2.53
N ARG A 237 10.93 2.82 -2.02
CA ARG A 237 11.80 2.74 -0.84
C ARG A 237 11.01 2.40 0.42
N TRP A 238 9.88 3.07 0.68
CA TRP A 238 8.97 2.71 1.77
C TRP A 238 8.56 1.24 1.71
N GLN A 239 8.12 0.77 0.53
CA GLN A 239 7.76 -0.63 0.30
C GLN A 239 8.92 -1.59 0.64
N LYS A 240 10.12 -1.30 0.14
CA LYS A 240 11.31 -2.12 0.38
C LYS A 240 11.70 -2.17 1.86
N MET A 241 11.66 -1.02 2.53
CA MET A 241 12.04 -0.92 3.94
C MET A 241 11.00 -1.56 4.86
N LEU A 242 9.70 -1.39 4.60
CA LEU A 242 8.64 -2.10 5.31
C LEU A 242 8.84 -3.62 5.19
N ASN A 243 9.09 -4.13 3.97
CA ASN A 243 9.35 -5.55 3.77
C ASN A 243 10.61 -6.04 4.51
N ALA A 244 11.65 -5.19 4.63
CA ALA A 244 12.89 -5.52 5.34
C ALA A 244 12.72 -5.66 6.86
N THR A 245 11.62 -5.12 7.44
CA THR A 245 11.33 -5.27 8.88
C THR A 245 10.96 -6.69 9.28
N GLY A 246 10.52 -7.51 8.32
CA GLY A 246 9.98 -8.85 8.58
C GLY A 246 8.58 -8.85 9.22
N ARG A 247 8.03 -7.69 9.61
CA ARG A 247 6.64 -7.56 10.06
C ARG A 247 5.74 -7.40 8.82
N PRO A 248 4.67 -8.20 8.67
CA PRO A 248 3.67 -7.95 7.65
C PRO A 248 2.95 -6.61 7.93
N VAL A 249 3.22 -5.59 7.11
CA VAL A 249 2.57 -4.27 7.17
C VAL A 249 1.98 -3.96 5.81
N LEU A 250 0.68 -3.68 5.75
CA LEU A 250 0.01 -3.28 4.52
C LEU A 250 0.39 -1.83 4.19
N LEU A 251 0.97 -1.60 3.02
CA LEU A 251 1.26 -0.24 2.52
C LEU A 251 0.04 0.30 1.77
N SER A 252 -0.55 1.37 2.30
CA SER A 252 -1.55 2.20 1.63
C SER A 252 -0.84 3.41 1.01
N ASP A 253 -0.43 3.27 -0.24
CA ASP A 253 0.25 4.29 -1.03
C ASP A 253 -0.73 5.39 -1.48
N CYS A 254 -0.53 6.62 -0.99
CA CYS A 254 -1.43 7.75 -1.21
C CYS A 254 -0.77 8.88 -2.03
N ARG A 255 -0.23 8.53 -3.20
CA ARG A 255 0.35 9.51 -4.15
C ARG A 255 -0.67 10.34 -4.93
N ASN A 256 -1.80 9.75 -5.33
CA ASN A 256 -2.72 10.36 -6.32
C ASN A 256 -4.06 10.85 -5.77
N GLY A 257 -4.14 11.23 -4.49
CA GLY A 257 -5.38 11.73 -3.86
C GLY A 257 -5.23 12.98 -2.99
N CYS A 258 -4.00 13.40 -2.71
CA CYS A 258 -3.68 14.50 -1.79
C CYS A 258 -3.10 15.73 -2.50
N MET A 259 -3.09 15.72 -3.85
CA MET A 259 -2.66 16.85 -4.68
C MET A 259 -3.58 18.06 -4.44
N HIS A 260 -3.11 18.99 -3.61
CA HIS A 260 -3.49 20.40 -3.64
C HIS A 260 -2.82 21.16 -4.80
N ASP A 261 -2.44 20.45 -5.88
CA ASP A 261 -2.01 21.12 -7.11
C ASP A 261 -3.23 21.40 -7.98
N ASN A 262 -3.40 22.68 -8.32
CA ASN A 262 -4.39 23.19 -9.28
C ASN A 262 -4.12 22.75 -10.73
N SER A 263 -3.24 21.77 -10.98
CA SER A 263 -2.92 21.28 -12.31
C SER A 263 -3.57 19.91 -12.60
N THR A 264 -4.80 20.00 -13.12
CA THR A 264 -5.38 19.15 -14.18
C THR A 264 -5.04 17.65 -14.25
N ASN A 265 -6.10 16.85 -14.06
CA ASN A 265 -6.44 15.64 -14.83
C ASN A 265 -5.36 14.56 -15.03
N GLN A 266 -5.33 13.56 -14.16
CA GLN A 266 -5.16 12.16 -14.62
C GLN A 266 -5.56 11.15 -13.54
N PHE A 267 -6.79 10.65 -13.62
CA PHE A 267 -7.13 9.35 -13.06
C PHE A 267 -6.79 8.32 -14.14
N ASP A 268 -5.64 7.66 -14.03
CA ASP A 268 -5.37 6.44 -14.78
C ASP A 268 -5.74 5.23 -13.91
N LEU A 269 -6.79 4.53 -14.35
CA LEU A 269 -7.27 3.23 -13.86
C LEU A 269 -6.33 2.08 -14.26
#